data_AF-A0A7Y2AD35-F1
#
_entry.id   AF-A0A7Y2AD35-F1
#
_cell.length_a   1.000
_cell.length_b   1.000
_cell.length_c   1.000
_cell.angle_alpha   90.00
_cell.angle_beta   90.00
_cell.angle_gamma   90.00
#
_symmetry.space_group_name_H-M   'P 1'
#
loop_
_entity.id
_entity.type
_entity.pdbx_description
1 polymer ?
#
loop_
_entity_poly.entity_id
_entity_poly.type
_entity_poly.pdbx_seq_one_letter_code
_entity_poly.pdbx_strand_id
1 'polypeptide(L)'
;MPADLSVEAGKNEKELILRNSYPNEPKANNTEKLRVSKDRTELNRSPVISREALSNGGIRITTENKGKDDRKKALIRYVYQLGEQDLTIRKEVQFQGTEDWLKRSEYSYTRATKTK
;
A
#
# COMPACT_ATOMS: atom_id res chain seq x y z
N MET A 1 -5.54 -4.09 -15.27
CA MET A 1 -4.53 -3.61 -16.23
C MET A 1 -3.18 -4.16 -15.79
N PRO A 2 -2.30 -4.59 -16.70
CA PRO A 2 -0.97 -5.02 -16.33
C PRO A 2 -0.21 -3.83 -15.71
N ALA A 3 0.43 -4.07 -14.58
CA ALA A 3 1.22 -3.09 -13.86
C ALA A 3 2.47 -3.78 -13.32
N ASP A 4 3.63 -3.19 -13.61
CA ASP A 4 4.90 -3.64 -13.09
C ASP A 4 5.30 -2.74 -11.92
N LEU A 5 5.76 -3.35 -10.82
CA LEU A 5 6.26 -2.64 -9.66
C LEU A 5 7.77 -2.87 -9.51
N SER A 6 8.54 -1.79 -9.56
CA SER A 6 9.93 -1.78 -9.05
C SER A 6 9.95 -1.19 -7.64
N VAL A 7 10.69 -1.85 -6.75
CA VAL A 7 10.91 -1.39 -5.37
C VAL A 7 12.40 -1.14 -5.17
N GLU A 8 12.75 0.10 -4.87
CA GLU A 8 14.12 0.54 -4.61
C GLU A 8 14.25 1.03 -3.17
N ALA A 9 15.44 0.88 -2.58
CA ALA A 9 15.74 1.53 -1.32
C ALA A 9 15.71 3.06 -1.50
N GLY A 10 15.10 3.76 -0.55
CA GLY A 10 15.08 5.21 -0.50
C GLY A 10 16.34 5.79 0.12
N LYS A 11 16.21 6.99 0.70
CA LYS A 11 17.34 7.69 1.34
C LYS A 11 17.94 6.95 2.55
N ASN A 12 17.18 6.08 3.20
CA ASN A 12 17.58 5.31 4.38
C ASN A 12 16.75 4.02 4.51
N GLU A 13 17.01 3.23 5.54
CA GLU A 13 16.36 1.94 5.81
C GLU A 13 14.85 2.02 6.10
N LYS A 14 14.31 3.23 6.26
CA LYS A 14 12.90 3.50 6.57
C LYS A 14 12.13 4.06 5.38
N GLU A 15 12.77 4.17 4.21
CA GLU A 15 12.16 4.68 3.00
C GLU A 15 12.32 3.66 1.87
N LEU A 16 11.22 3.37 1.18
CA LEU A 16 11.20 2.63 -0.07
C LEU A 16 10.62 3.52 -1.17
N ILE A 17 11.13 3.37 -2.39
CA ILE A 17 10.61 4.02 -3.58
C ILE A 17 9.87 2.95 -4.40
N LEU A 18 8.56 3.13 -4.56
CA LEU A 18 7.70 2.27 -5.33
C LEU A 18 7.44 2.93 -6.68
N ARG A 19 7.78 2.25 -7.78
CA ARG A 19 7.56 2.73 -9.15
C ARG A 19 6.56 1.82 -9.84
N ASN A 20 5.34 2.32 -10.06
CA ASN A 20 4.36 1.61 -10.87
C ASN A 20 4.50 2.02 -12.32
N SER A 21 4.67 1.03 -13.19
CA SER A 21 4.74 1.20 -14.63
C SER A 21 3.57 0.48 -15.29
N TYR A 22 2.84 1.19 -16.14
CA TYR A 22 1.70 0.70 -16.91
C TYR A 22 2.08 0.74 -18.39
N PRO A 23 2.53 -0.38 -18.98
CA PRO A 23 3.05 -0.40 -20.35
C PRO A 23 2.07 0.14 -21.38
N ASN A 24 0.78 -0.14 -21.19
CA ASN A 24 -0.29 0.28 -22.09
C ASN A 24 -0.87 1.67 -21.75
N GLU A 25 -0.48 2.24 -20.61
CA GLU A 25 -0.90 3.58 -20.19
C GLU A 25 0.26 4.34 -19.52
N PRO A 26 1.34 4.69 -20.25
CA PRO A 26 2.53 5.28 -19.63
C PRO A 26 2.27 6.60 -18.91
N LYS A 27 1.20 7.32 -19.28
CA LYS A 27 0.75 8.55 -18.61
C LYS A 27 0.25 8.32 -17.18
N ALA A 28 -0.14 7.10 -16.85
CA ALA A 28 -0.55 6.69 -15.52
C ALA A 28 0.63 6.23 -14.63
N ASN A 29 1.84 6.11 -15.20
CA ASN A 29 3.04 5.74 -14.42
C ASN A 29 3.21 6.69 -13.24
N ASN A 30 3.55 6.12 -12.09
CA ASN A 30 3.76 6.92 -10.89
C ASN A 30 4.97 6.44 -10.09
N THR A 31 5.44 7.31 -9.21
CA THR A 31 6.48 7.00 -8.24
C THR A 31 6.03 7.50 -6.89
N GLU A 32 5.98 6.60 -5.92
CA GLU A 32 5.59 6.88 -4.55
C GLU A 32 6.74 6.55 -3.58
N LYS A 33 6.77 7.25 -2.44
CA LYS A 33 7.71 6.97 -1.35
C LYS A 33 6.93 6.37 -0.19
N LEU A 34 7.19 5.11 0.11
CA LEU A 34 6.67 4.45 1.29
C LEU A 34 7.64 4.68 2.46
N ARG A 35 7.16 5.35 3.51
CA ARG A 35 8.01 5.76 4.65
C ARG A 35 7.50 5.20 5.96
N VAL A 36 8.40 4.66 6.76
CA VAL A 36 8.13 4.29 8.16
C VAL A 36 8.57 5.44 9.06
N SER A 37 7.74 5.84 10.03
CA SER A 37 8.11 6.87 11.00
C SER A 37 9.32 6.45 11.86
N LYS A 38 9.98 7.42 12.50
CA LYS A 38 11.19 7.15 13.28
C LYS A 38 10.95 6.12 14.39
N ASP A 39 9.80 6.25 15.05
CA ASP A 39 9.26 5.42 16.14
C ASP A 39 8.47 4.19 15.65
N ARG A 40 8.35 4.00 14.34
CA ARG A 40 7.68 2.85 13.68
C ARG A 40 6.18 2.72 13.99
N THR A 41 5.54 3.81 14.39
CA THR A 41 4.10 3.87 14.69
C THR A 41 3.26 4.31 13.48
N GLU A 42 3.89 4.86 12.44
CA GLU A 42 3.23 5.26 11.20
C GLU A 42 3.88 4.65 9.97
N LEU A 43 3.05 4.39 8.97
CA LEU A 43 3.46 4.03 7.62
C LEU A 43 2.80 5.00 6.64
N ASN A 44 3.62 5.65 5.81
CA ASN A 44 3.22 6.72 4.89
C ASN A 44 2.39 7.83 5.55
N ARG A 45 2.85 8.32 6.73
CA ARG A 45 2.15 9.35 7.53
C ARG A 45 0.75 8.93 8.01
N SER A 46 0.46 7.64 7.99
CA SER A 46 -0.78 7.08 8.50
C SER A 46 -0.47 6.19 9.70
N PRO A 47 -1.12 6.40 10.86
CA PRO A 47 -0.96 5.54 12.03
C PRO A 47 -1.19 4.06 11.70
N VAL A 48 -0.27 3.21 12.14
CA VAL A 48 -0.41 1.75 12.08
C VAL A 48 -1.33 1.33 13.22
N ILE A 49 -2.47 0.72 12.88
CA ILE A 49 -3.44 0.23 13.85
C ILE A 49 -3.33 -1.28 14.10
N SER A 50 -2.74 -2.03 13.15
CA SER A 50 -2.47 -3.45 13.32
C SER A 50 -1.23 -3.87 12.54
N ARG A 51 -0.49 -4.82 13.12
CA ARG A 51 0.58 -5.57 12.46
C ARG A 51 0.46 -7.04 12.88
N GLU A 52 0.12 -7.90 11.93
CA GLU A 52 -0.13 -9.31 12.14
C GLU A 52 0.87 -10.16 11.34
N ALA A 53 1.41 -11.20 11.97
CA ALA A 53 2.09 -12.27 11.24
C ALA A 53 1.04 -13.20 10.63
N LEU A 54 1.24 -13.57 9.37
CA LEU A 54 0.37 -14.50 8.65
C LEU A 54 0.92 -15.92 8.77
N SER A 55 0.03 -16.92 8.67
CA SER A 55 0.40 -18.34 8.79
C SER A 55 1.41 -18.80 7.73
N ASN A 56 1.49 -18.10 6.60
CA ASN A 56 2.44 -18.35 5.52
C ASN A 56 3.79 -17.63 5.70
N GLY A 57 4.08 -17.08 6.90
CA GLY A 57 5.30 -16.31 7.16
C GLY A 57 5.27 -14.87 6.65
N GLY A 58 4.18 -14.45 6.01
CA GLY A 58 3.97 -13.07 5.59
C GLY A 58 3.60 -12.13 6.75
N ILE A 59 3.44 -10.85 6.43
CA ILE A 59 3.02 -9.81 7.37
C ILE A 59 1.85 -9.04 6.78
N ARG A 60 0.83 -8.76 7.59
CA ARG A 60 -0.22 -7.80 7.28
C ARG A 60 -0.05 -6.56 8.15
N ILE A 61 -0.05 -5.38 7.52
CA ILE A 61 -0.02 -4.08 8.20
C ILE A 61 -1.27 -3.32 7.80
N THR A 62 -2.01 -2.81 8.79
CA THR A 62 -3.18 -1.98 8.57
C THR A 62 -2.91 -0.58 9.13
N THR A 63 -3.10 0.43 8.30
CA THR A 63 -3.07 1.83 8.74
C THR A 63 -4.45 2.46 8.59
N GLU A 64 -4.76 3.43 9.45
CA GLU A 64 -5.98 4.23 9.32
C GLU A 64 -5.71 5.69 9.60
N ASN A 65 -6.29 6.57 8.77
CA ASN A 65 -6.25 8.00 9.00
C ASN A 65 -7.53 8.69 8.54
N LYS A 66 -7.87 9.81 9.19
CA LYS A 66 -8.95 10.70 8.74
C LYS A 66 -8.47 11.47 7.51
N GLY A 67 -9.30 11.52 6.48
CA GLY A 67 -8.98 12.22 5.24
C GLY A 67 -10.21 12.61 4.45
N LYS A 68 -9.99 12.77 3.14
CA LYS A 68 -11.07 12.96 2.18
C LYS A 68 -10.88 12.02 1.00
N ASP A 69 -11.99 11.44 0.54
CA ASP A 69 -12.07 10.65 -0.67
C ASP A 69 -13.29 11.14 -1.44
N ASP A 70 -13.19 11.27 -2.77
CA ASP A 70 -14.28 11.82 -3.60
C ASP A 70 -14.89 13.13 -3.04
N ARG A 71 -14.00 14.03 -2.57
CA ARG A 71 -14.34 15.32 -1.92
C ARG A 71 -15.17 15.22 -0.63
N LYS A 72 -15.45 14.03 -0.12
CA LYS A 72 -16.19 13.77 1.13
C LYS A 72 -15.24 13.38 2.24
N LYS A 73 -15.57 13.73 3.48
CA LYS A 73 -14.82 13.28 4.66
C LYS A 73 -14.95 11.77 4.80
N ALA A 74 -13.84 11.10 5.07
CA ALA A 74 -13.81 9.66 5.21
C ALA A 74 -12.69 9.21 6.15
N LEU A 75 -12.84 8.02 6.70
CA LEU A 75 -11.75 7.24 7.27
C LEU A 75 -11.13 6.42 6.13
N ILE A 76 -9.83 6.58 5.93
CA ILE A 76 -9.08 5.89 4.88
C ILE A 76 -8.25 4.81 5.56
N ARG A 77 -8.41 3.58 5.09
CA ARG A 77 -7.63 2.44 5.54
C ARG A 77 -6.77 1.92 4.40
N TYR A 78 -5.50 1.67 4.70
CA TYR A 78 -4.64 0.87 3.83
C TYR A 78 -4.31 -0.45 4.50
N VAL A 79 -4.45 -1.54 3.74
CA VAL A 79 -4.04 -2.88 4.14
C VAL A 79 -2.90 -3.30 3.22
N TYR A 80 -1.71 -3.43 3.81
CA TYR A 80 -0.51 -3.94 3.15
C TYR A 80 -0.33 -5.40 3.54
N GLN A 81 -0.35 -6.30 2.56
CA GLN A 81 -0.03 -7.70 2.77
C GLN A 81 1.27 -8.02 2.04
N LEU A 82 2.28 -8.39 2.82
CA LEU A 82 3.64 -8.68 2.38
C LEU A 82 3.87 -10.18 2.55
N GLY A 83 3.88 -10.92 1.44
CA GLY A 83 4.33 -12.29 1.38
C GLY A 83 5.78 -12.39 0.94
N GLU A 84 6.29 -13.61 0.83
CA GLU A 84 7.64 -13.87 0.31
C GLU A 84 7.74 -13.49 -1.19
N GLN A 85 6.70 -13.84 -1.93
CA GLN A 85 6.61 -13.69 -3.39
C GLN A 85 5.48 -12.76 -3.84
N ASP A 86 4.63 -12.30 -2.94
CA ASP A 86 3.47 -11.48 -3.26
C ASP A 86 3.40 -10.20 -2.42
N LEU A 87 2.83 -9.16 -3.02
CA LEU A 87 2.50 -7.91 -2.34
C LEU A 87 1.08 -7.51 -2.75
N THR A 88 0.23 -7.23 -1.76
CA THR A 88 -1.05 -6.57 -1.99
C THR A 88 -1.14 -5.27 -1.21
N ILE A 89 -1.59 -4.20 -1.89
CA ILE A 89 -1.89 -2.90 -1.28
C ILE A 89 -3.35 -2.59 -1.58
N ARG A 90 -4.20 -2.67 -0.56
CA ARG A 90 -5.62 -2.38 -0.67
C ARG A 90 -5.97 -1.08 0.04
N LYS A 91 -6.71 -0.22 -0.64
CA LYS A 91 -7.33 0.99 -0.07
C LYS A 91 -8.81 0.73 0.19
N GLU A 92 -9.23 0.92 1.42
CA GLU A 92 -10.62 0.90 1.84
C GLU A 92 -11.02 2.29 2.37
N VAL A 93 -12.27 2.68 2.16
CA VAL A 93 -12.79 3.99 2.56
C VAL A 93 -14.14 3.80 3.23
N GLN A 94 -14.29 4.36 4.43
CA GLN A 94 -15.56 4.49 5.12
C GLN A 94 -15.95 5.97 5.14
N PHE A 95 -17.07 6.32 4.51
CA PHE A 95 -17.53 7.71 4.46
C PHE A 95 -18.14 8.13 5.79
N GLN A 96 -18.03 9.42 6.11
CA GLN A 96 -18.67 9.95 7.32
C GLN A 96 -20.19 9.72 7.25
N GLY A 97 -20.74 9.09 8.29
CA GLY A 97 -22.16 8.76 8.38
C GLY A 97 -22.54 7.39 7.80
N THR A 98 -21.58 6.58 7.35
CA THR A 98 -21.78 5.19 6.93
C THR A 98 -21.00 4.24 7.81
N GLU A 99 -21.49 3.03 8.00
CA GLU A 99 -20.77 1.96 8.70
C GLU A 99 -19.94 1.09 7.74
N ASP A 100 -20.34 1.02 6.47
CA ASP A 100 -19.72 0.17 5.47
C ASP A 100 -18.36 0.67 5.00
N TRP A 101 -17.45 -0.28 4.78
CA TRP A 101 -16.16 -0.05 4.13
C TRP A 101 -16.27 -0.35 2.63
N LEU A 102 -15.87 0.63 1.82
CA LEU A 102 -15.78 0.47 0.37
C LEU A 102 -14.34 0.17 -0.04
N LYS A 103 -14.10 -0.97 -0.72
CA LYS A 103 -12.83 -1.21 -1.42
C LYS A 103 -12.70 -0.22 -2.59
N ARG A 104 -11.80 0.76 -2.45
CA ARG A 104 -11.57 1.79 -3.48
C ARG A 104 -10.59 1.37 -4.55
N SER A 105 -9.52 0.69 -4.17
CA SER A 105 -8.52 0.19 -5.10
C SER A 105 -7.74 -0.94 -4.46
N GLU A 106 -7.18 -1.81 -5.29
CA GLU A 106 -6.30 -2.88 -4.86
C GLU A 106 -5.24 -3.09 -5.93
N TYR A 107 -4.00 -3.11 -5.49
CA TYR A 107 -2.85 -3.48 -6.31
C TYR A 107 -2.31 -4.80 -5.81
N SER A 108 -2.10 -5.74 -6.71
CA SER A 108 -1.57 -7.07 -6.39
C SER A 108 -0.41 -7.37 -7.32
N TYR A 109 0.73 -7.70 -6.73
CA TYR A 109 1.97 -7.99 -7.42
C TYR A 109 2.48 -9.36 -7.03
N THR A 110 3.09 -10.05 -7.98
CA THR A 110 3.87 -11.27 -7.75
C THR A 110 5.29 -11.00 -8.20
N ARG A 111 6.28 -11.44 -7.43
CA ARG A 111 7.69 -11.30 -7.76
C ARG A 111 7.94 -11.99 -9.09
N ALA A 112 8.48 -11.25 -10.05
CA ALA A 112 8.93 -11.84 -11.30
C ALA A 112 10.06 -12.83 -11.00
N THR A 113 9.85 -14.08 -11.37
CA THR A 113 10.92 -15.08 -11.41
C THR A 113 11.90 -14.64 -12.49
N LYS A 114 13.14 -14.32 -12.10
CA LYS A 114 14.22 -14.18 -13.07
C LYS A 114 14.52 -15.57 -13.62
N THR A 115 14.02 -15.89 -14.81
CA THR A 115 14.53 -17.04 -15.57
C THR A 115 15.99 -16.70 -15.92
N LYS A 116 16.91 -17.54 -15.43
CA LYS A 116 18.35 -17.43 -15.69
C LYS A 116 18.67 -17.74 -17.13
#